data_AF-Q6MGM3-F1
#
_entry.id   AF-Q6MGM3-F1
#
_cell.length_a   1.000
_cell.length_b   1.000
_cell.length_c   1.000
_cell.angle_alpha   90.00
_cell.angle_beta   90.00
_cell.angle_gamma   90.00
#
_symmetry.space_group_name_H-M   'P 1'
#
loop_
_entity.id
_entity.type
_entity.pdbx_description
1 polymer ?
#
loop_
_entity_poly.entity_id
_entity_poly.type
_entity_poly.pdbx_seq_one_letter_code
_entity_poly.pdbx_strand_id
1 'polypeptide(L)'
;MHMKLILNLLVLLAPAAVFAAGGGHGDGHIPTSTIMFQAINLTILFAAIIYFTKDAIVSFFAGRKAAYLEAAQKSAFAREQAEKEFVDIKNKLANLDQTREENLRKAQTHAEDLKKQILEEANDVTKRIKNDAELTARLEVQRAQKELRTQLLQDSVEAARIVLTKDLGSSDQQKLQKDFINNVGV
;
A
#
# COMPACT_ATOMS: atom_id res chain seq x y z
N MET A 1 23.68 -48.31 -29.24
CA MET A 1 23.49 -47.96 -30.67
C MET A 1 24.37 -48.78 -31.61
N HIS A 2 25.63 -49.07 -31.26
CA HIS A 2 26.56 -49.81 -32.12
C HIS A 2 26.18 -51.27 -32.45
N MET A 3 25.59 -52.03 -31.51
CA MET A 3 25.22 -53.44 -31.75
C MET A 3 24.17 -53.62 -32.88
N LYS A 4 23.21 -52.70 -33.00
CA LYS A 4 22.17 -52.74 -34.05
C LYS A 4 22.72 -52.35 -35.42
N LEU A 5 23.73 -51.47 -35.45
CA LEU A 5 24.44 -51.06 -36.67
C LEU A 5 25.29 -52.20 -37.23
N ILE A 6 25.97 -52.96 -36.35
CA ILE A 6 26.76 -54.14 -36.72
C ILE A 6 25.84 -55.25 -37.26
N LEU A 7 24.69 -55.49 -36.64
CA LEU A 7 23.72 -56.48 -37.12
C LEU A 7 23.16 -56.11 -38.50
N ASN A 8 22.82 -54.84 -38.73
CA ASN A 8 22.39 -54.36 -40.05
C ASN A 8 23.50 -54.48 -41.09
N LEU A 9 24.76 -54.21 -40.73
CA LEU A 9 25.90 -54.34 -41.64
C LEU A 9 26.18 -55.81 -42.00
N LEU A 10 26.02 -56.73 -41.04
CA LEU A 10 26.16 -58.17 -41.25
C LEU A 10 25.06 -58.71 -42.19
N VAL A 11 23.81 -58.24 -42.02
CA VAL A 11 22.67 -58.58 -42.90
C VAL A 11 22.86 -57.97 -44.30
N LEU A 12 23.52 -56.81 -44.42
CA LEU A 12 23.85 -56.20 -45.71
C LEU A 12 24.98 -56.92 -46.47
N LEU A 13 25.90 -57.61 -45.75
CA LEU A 13 27.05 -58.31 -46.34
C LEU A 13 26.76 -59.77 -46.75
N ALA A 14 25.81 -60.44 -46.10
CA ALA A 14 25.43 -61.81 -46.43
C ALA A 14 25.05 -62.02 -47.92
N PRO A 15 24.35 -61.08 -48.60
CA PRO A 15 24.07 -61.17 -50.02
C PRO A 15 25.33 -61.12 -50.91
N ALA A 16 26.33 -60.30 -50.54
CA ALA A 16 27.54 -60.13 -51.34
C ALA A 16 28.38 -61.43 -51.42
N ALA A 17 28.35 -62.24 -50.36
CA ALA A 17 29.01 -63.53 -50.32
C ALA A 17 28.33 -64.60 -51.21
N VAL A 18 27.01 -64.51 -51.39
CA VAL A 18 26.24 -65.45 -52.24
C VAL A 18 26.41 -65.12 -53.73
N PHE A 19 26.58 -63.84 -54.08
CA PHE A 19 26.82 -63.41 -55.46
C PHE A 19 28.23 -63.71 -55.99
N ALA A 20 29.20 -64.00 -55.14
CA ALA A 20 30.57 -64.33 -55.55
C ALA A 20 30.76 -65.79 -56.01
N ALA A 21 29.75 -66.66 -55.85
CA ALA A 21 29.86 -68.11 -56.08
C ALA A 21 29.17 -68.62 -57.37
N GLY A 22 28.72 -67.75 -58.28
CA GLY A 22 27.93 -68.16 -59.46
C GLY A 22 28.30 -67.43 -60.75
N GLY A 23 29.47 -67.74 -61.33
CA GLY A 23 29.84 -67.38 -62.70
C GLY A 23 29.84 -68.63 -63.60
N GLY A 24 29.11 -68.61 -64.73
CA GLY A 24 29.20 -69.67 -65.73
C GLY A 24 28.00 -69.75 -66.70
N HIS A 25 28.20 -69.20 -67.91
CA HIS A 25 27.70 -69.62 -69.23
C HIS A 25 26.26 -70.14 -69.43
N GLY A 26 25.51 -69.50 -70.35
CA GLY A 26 24.51 -70.18 -71.18
C GLY A 26 23.21 -69.42 -71.43
N ASP A 27 23.08 -68.89 -72.65
CA ASP A 27 21.88 -68.78 -73.49
C ASP A 27 20.58 -68.15 -72.93
N GLY A 28 20.25 -66.96 -73.45
CA GLY A 28 18.90 -66.48 -73.87
C GLY A 28 17.68 -66.51 -72.94
N HIS A 29 17.74 -67.17 -71.78
CA HIS A 29 16.62 -67.39 -70.89
C HIS A 29 16.81 -66.59 -69.61
N ILE A 30 15.83 -65.74 -69.30
CA ILE A 30 15.75 -65.03 -68.01
C ILE A 30 15.95 -66.08 -66.90
N PRO A 31 17.01 -66.00 -66.08
CA PRO A 31 17.26 -66.95 -65.02
C PRO A 31 16.27 -66.69 -63.88
N THR A 32 15.04 -67.15 -64.07
CA THR A 32 13.91 -66.99 -63.16
C THR A 32 14.21 -67.57 -61.78
N SER A 33 15.03 -68.63 -61.71
CA SER A 33 15.50 -69.20 -60.45
C SER A 33 16.39 -68.23 -59.66
N THR A 34 17.38 -67.61 -60.30
CA THR A 34 18.29 -66.63 -59.65
C THR A 34 17.55 -65.37 -59.24
N ILE A 35 16.61 -64.88 -60.07
CA ILE A 35 15.76 -63.73 -59.75
C ILE A 35 14.85 -64.03 -58.55
N MET A 36 14.28 -65.23 -58.45
CA MET A 36 13.46 -65.64 -57.30
C MET A 36 14.25 -65.64 -55.99
N PHE A 37 15.47 -66.20 -55.97
CA PHE A 37 16.31 -66.16 -54.76
C PHE A 37 16.72 -64.73 -54.37
N GLN A 38 17.05 -63.88 -55.35
CA GLN A 38 17.33 -62.46 -55.10
C GLN A 38 16.09 -61.71 -54.58
N ALA A 39 14.90 -61.99 -55.12
CA ALA A 39 13.65 -61.42 -54.68
C ALA A 39 13.29 -61.83 -53.25
N ILE A 40 13.51 -63.10 -52.89
CA ILE A 40 13.33 -63.59 -51.50
C ILE A 40 14.29 -62.88 -50.55
N ASN A 41 15.58 -62.78 -50.91
CA ASN A 41 16.57 -62.08 -50.09
C ASN A 41 16.24 -60.59 -49.91
N LEU A 42 15.84 -59.90 -50.98
CA LEU A 42 15.38 -58.52 -50.93
C LEU A 42 14.12 -58.38 -50.05
N THR A 43 13.18 -59.32 -50.16
CA THR A 43 11.96 -59.34 -49.32
C THR A 43 12.30 -59.51 -47.85
N ILE A 44 13.24 -60.39 -47.51
CA ILE A 44 13.73 -60.58 -46.14
C ILE A 44 14.42 -59.32 -45.63
N LEU A 45 15.25 -58.67 -46.45
CA LEU A 45 15.89 -57.40 -46.11
C LEU A 45 14.85 -56.30 -45.83
N PHE A 46 13.86 -56.13 -46.70
CA PHE A 46 12.76 -55.18 -46.51
C PHE A 46 11.96 -55.50 -45.25
N ALA A 47 11.62 -56.78 -45.01
CA ALA A 47 10.91 -57.21 -43.82
C ALA A 47 11.71 -56.91 -42.55
N ALA A 48 13.02 -57.16 -42.55
CA ALA A 48 13.91 -56.85 -41.43
C ALA A 48 14.01 -55.34 -41.18
N ILE A 49 14.21 -54.53 -42.23
CA ILE A 49 14.27 -53.06 -42.12
C ILE A 49 12.95 -52.52 -41.56
N ILE A 50 11.80 -52.94 -42.09
CA ILE A 50 10.50 -52.50 -41.61
C ILE A 50 10.32 -52.92 -40.14
N TYR A 51 10.66 -54.17 -39.79
CA TYR A 51 10.50 -54.67 -38.42
C TYR A 51 11.36 -53.91 -37.39
N PHE A 52 12.63 -53.65 -37.69
CA PHE A 52 13.55 -52.97 -36.76
C PHE A 52 13.42 -51.44 -36.77
N THR A 53 13.06 -50.84 -37.91
CA THR A 53 13.06 -49.39 -38.08
C THR A 53 11.71 -48.76 -37.77
N LYS A 54 10.59 -49.50 -37.90
CA LYS A 54 9.25 -48.97 -37.57
C LYS A 54 9.20 -48.41 -36.15
N ASP A 55 9.73 -49.13 -35.16
CA ASP A 55 9.63 -48.74 -33.76
C ASP A 55 10.51 -47.52 -33.48
N ALA A 56 11.72 -47.48 -34.04
CA ALA A 56 12.65 -46.36 -33.87
C ALA A 56 12.16 -45.07 -34.56
N ILE A 57 11.59 -45.18 -35.76
CA ILE A 57 11.00 -44.05 -36.47
C ILE A 57 9.78 -43.54 -35.71
N VAL A 58 8.85 -44.42 -35.33
CA VAL A 58 7.65 -44.03 -34.59
C VAL A 58 8.04 -43.39 -33.26
N SER A 59 8.98 -43.97 -32.50
CA SER A 59 9.43 -43.38 -31.24
C SER A 59 10.12 -42.03 -31.42
N PHE A 60 10.91 -41.85 -32.49
CA PHE A 60 11.58 -40.59 -32.78
C PHE A 60 10.59 -39.48 -33.15
N PHE A 61 9.64 -39.75 -34.04
CA PHE A 61 8.61 -38.78 -34.42
C PHE A 61 7.62 -38.51 -33.28
N ALA A 62 7.24 -39.54 -32.51
CA ALA A 62 6.40 -39.36 -31.31
C ALA A 62 7.12 -38.54 -30.23
N GLY A 63 8.41 -38.80 -29.99
CA GLY A 63 9.23 -38.03 -29.05
C GLY A 63 9.40 -36.57 -29.48
N ARG A 64 9.66 -36.31 -30.77
CA ARG A 64 9.72 -34.93 -31.29
C ARG A 64 8.38 -34.20 -31.19
N LYS A 65 7.27 -34.89 -31.48
CA LYS A 65 5.93 -34.32 -31.31
C LYS A 65 5.65 -34.00 -29.84
N ALA A 66 5.98 -34.91 -28.92
CA ALA A 66 5.82 -34.70 -27.49
C ALA A 66 6.65 -33.50 -26.99
N ALA A 67 7.94 -33.42 -27.35
CA ALA A 67 8.80 -32.30 -26.97
C ALA A 67 8.30 -30.95 -27.52
N TYR A 68 7.79 -30.93 -28.75
CA TYR A 68 7.21 -29.71 -29.32
C TYR A 68 5.93 -29.28 -28.60
N LEU A 69 5.05 -30.24 -28.29
CA LEU A 69 3.82 -29.97 -27.54
C LEU A 69 4.12 -29.50 -26.11
N GLU A 70 5.08 -30.12 -25.43
CA GLU A 70 5.52 -29.72 -24.09
C GLU A 70 6.10 -28.30 -24.09
N ALA A 71 6.97 -27.97 -25.06
CA ALA A 71 7.52 -26.62 -25.20
C ALA A 71 6.42 -25.58 -25.49
N ALA A 72 5.47 -25.91 -26.36
CA ALA A 72 4.33 -25.04 -26.67
C ALA A 72 3.41 -24.83 -25.45
N GLN A 73 3.12 -25.89 -24.69
CA GLN A 73 2.34 -25.81 -23.45
C GLN A 73 3.05 -24.97 -22.39
N LYS A 74 4.36 -25.18 -22.20
CA LYS A 74 5.16 -24.38 -21.26
C LYS A 74 5.18 -22.90 -21.65
N SER A 75 5.30 -22.59 -22.94
CA SER A 75 5.25 -21.21 -23.44
C SER A 75 3.87 -20.58 -23.24
N ALA A 76 2.79 -21.30 -23.54
CA ALA A 76 1.42 -20.85 -23.30
C ALA A 76 1.16 -20.59 -21.81
N PHE A 77 1.57 -21.50 -20.94
CA PHE A 77 1.43 -21.38 -19.49
C PHE A 77 2.25 -20.22 -18.90
N ALA A 78 3.47 -20.00 -19.41
CA ALA A 78 4.28 -18.84 -19.03
C ALA A 78 3.65 -17.52 -19.47
N ARG A 79 3.07 -17.47 -20.67
CA ARG A 79 2.35 -16.29 -21.18
C ARG A 79 1.11 -16.00 -20.33
N GLU A 80 0.32 -17.02 -20.01
CA GLU A 80 -0.88 -16.87 -19.18
C GLU A 80 -0.54 -16.37 -17.77
N GLN A 81 0.52 -16.89 -17.14
CA GLN A 81 0.98 -16.40 -15.84
C GLN A 81 1.44 -14.95 -15.90
N ALA A 82 2.27 -14.60 -16.90
CA ALA A 82 2.72 -13.21 -17.07
C ALA A 82 1.56 -12.24 -17.32
N GLU A 83 0.54 -12.66 -18.08
CA GLU A 83 -0.66 -11.86 -18.32
C GLU A 83 -1.50 -11.69 -17.04
N LYS A 84 -1.66 -12.76 -16.25
CA LYS A 84 -2.32 -12.69 -14.93
C LYS A 84 -1.58 -11.76 -13.96
N GLU A 85 -0.26 -11.89 -13.85
CA GLU A 85 0.57 -11.02 -13.01
C GLU A 85 0.50 -9.56 -13.47
N PHE A 86 0.54 -9.32 -14.78
CA PHE A 86 0.40 -7.98 -15.34
C PHE A 86 -0.95 -7.35 -14.99
N VAL A 87 -2.05 -8.10 -15.15
CA VAL A 87 -3.40 -7.63 -14.80
C VAL A 87 -3.51 -7.36 -13.30
N ASP A 88 -2.97 -8.23 -12.44
CA ASP A 88 -2.96 -8.04 -10.99
C ASP A 88 -2.17 -6.78 -10.58
N ILE A 89 -0.96 -6.58 -11.13
CA ILE A 89 -0.15 -5.39 -10.89
C ILE A 89 -0.86 -4.13 -11.38
N LYS A 90 -1.47 -4.17 -12.57
CA LYS A 90 -2.23 -3.05 -13.13
C LYS A 90 -3.42 -2.68 -12.24
N ASN A 91 -4.16 -3.67 -11.75
CA ASN A 91 -5.28 -3.45 -10.82
C ASN A 91 -4.80 -2.89 -9.48
N LYS A 92 -3.70 -3.41 -8.93
CA LYS A 92 -3.08 -2.89 -7.70
C LYS A 92 -2.63 -1.44 -7.87
N LEU A 93 -2.05 -1.09 -9.02
CA LEU A 93 -1.61 0.28 -9.31
C LEU A 93 -2.81 1.23 -9.43
N ALA A 94 -3.86 0.84 -10.16
CA ALA A 94 -5.09 1.63 -10.27
C ALA A 94 -5.74 1.87 -8.90
N ASN A 95 -5.83 0.82 -8.07
CA ASN A 95 -6.33 0.93 -6.71
C ASN A 95 -5.46 1.84 -5.84
N LEU A 96 -4.13 1.77 -5.98
CA LEU A 96 -3.20 2.60 -5.23
C LEU A 96 -3.34 4.08 -5.59
N ASP A 97 -3.48 4.39 -6.88
CA ASP A 97 -3.65 5.77 -7.36
C ASP A 97 -4.99 6.36 -6.88
N GLN A 98 -6.08 5.59 -6.99
CA GLN A 98 -7.39 5.99 -6.45
C GLN A 98 -7.33 6.21 -4.93
N THR A 99 -6.72 5.29 -4.19
CA THR A 99 -6.58 5.38 -2.73
C THR A 99 -5.70 6.56 -2.32
N ARG A 100 -4.66 6.89 -3.11
CA ARG A 100 -3.80 8.07 -2.86
C ARG A 100 -4.59 9.36 -2.95
N GLU A 101 -5.38 9.54 -4.01
CA GLU A 101 -6.19 10.74 -4.20
C GLU A 101 -7.27 10.86 -3.13
N GLU A 102 -7.96 9.76 -2.81
CA GLU A 102 -8.95 9.72 -1.73
C GLU A 102 -8.32 10.09 -0.38
N ASN A 103 -7.17 9.51 -0.05
CA ASN A 103 -6.45 9.81 1.20
C ASN A 103 -5.98 11.25 1.26
N LEU A 104 -5.51 11.82 0.14
CA LEU A 104 -5.10 13.23 0.09
C LEU A 104 -6.30 14.16 0.33
N ARG A 105 -7.44 13.89 -0.31
CA ARG A 105 -8.69 14.65 -0.09
C ARG A 105 -9.17 14.53 1.36
N LYS A 106 -9.14 13.33 1.94
CA LYS A 106 -9.48 13.10 3.35
C LYS A 106 -8.53 13.86 4.30
N ALA A 107 -7.23 13.85 4.00
CA ALA A 107 -6.26 14.59 4.80
C ALA A 107 -6.46 16.12 4.71
N GLN A 108 -6.76 16.65 3.52
CA GLN A 108 -7.05 18.08 3.31
C GLN A 108 -8.32 18.51 4.06
N THR A 109 -9.42 17.78 3.88
CA THR A 109 -10.70 18.05 4.59
C THR A 109 -10.52 17.98 6.10
N HIS A 110 -9.82 16.96 6.61
CA HIS A 110 -9.53 16.85 8.04
C HIS A 110 -8.65 18.00 8.55
N ALA A 111 -7.67 18.44 7.76
CA ALA A 111 -6.83 19.59 8.12
C ALA A 111 -7.63 20.92 8.15
N GLU A 112 -8.57 21.10 7.22
CA GLU A 112 -9.48 22.25 7.21
C GLU A 112 -10.42 22.25 8.42
N ASP A 113 -11.00 21.09 8.76
CA ASP A 113 -11.85 20.91 9.93
C ASP A 113 -11.09 21.18 11.23
N LEU A 114 -9.88 20.63 11.38
CA LEU A 114 -9.02 20.89 12.53
C LEU A 114 -8.65 22.36 12.64
N LYS A 115 -8.30 23.01 11.51
CA LYS A 115 -8.01 24.44 11.49
C LYS A 115 -9.21 25.26 11.96
N LYS A 116 -10.42 24.90 11.50
CA LYS A 116 -11.66 25.57 11.92
C LYS A 116 -11.91 25.38 13.42
N GLN A 117 -11.77 24.16 13.94
CA GLN A 117 -11.93 23.86 15.37
C GLN A 117 -10.93 24.65 16.23
N ILE A 118 -9.65 24.70 15.83
CA ILE A 118 -8.62 25.48 16.53
C ILE A 118 -8.97 26.96 16.56
N LEU A 119 -9.47 27.52 15.45
CA LEU A 119 -9.88 28.92 15.39
C LEU A 119 -11.12 29.20 16.24
N GLU A 120 -12.10 28.30 16.26
CA GLU A 120 -13.28 28.41 17.12
C GLU A 120 -12.90 28.36 18.60
N GLU A 121 -12.08 27.39 19.00
CA GLU A 121 -11.57 27.26 20.37
C GLU A 121 -10.74 28.47 20.79
N ALA A 122 -9.83 28.94 19.94
CA ALA A 122 -9.03 30.14 20.20
C ALA A 122 -9.91 31.39 20.38
N ASN A 123 -10.97 31.53 19.59
CA ASN A 123 -11.92 32.64 19.73
C ASN A 123 -12.70 32.55 21.04
N ASP A 124 -13.15 31.37 21.43
CA ASP A 124 -13.88 31.17 22.68
C ASP A 124 -13.01 31.40 23.91
N VAL A 125 -11.76 30.92 23.89
CA VAL A 125 -10.76 31.20 24.93
C VAL A 125 -10.49 32.71 25.02
N THR A 126 -10.29 33.38 23.87
CA THR A 126 -10.06 34.83 23.83
C THR A 126 -11.25 35.62 24.40
N LYS A 127 -12.49 35.23 24.06
CA LYS A 127 -13.70 35.84 24.63
C LYS A 127 -13.78 35.66 26.14
N ARG A 128 -13.47 34.46 26.66
CA ARG A 128 -13.44 34.19 28.10
C ARG A 128 -12.40 35.06 28.81
N ILE A 129 -11.17 35.11 28.30
CA ILE A 129 -10.10 35.96 28.84
C ILE A 129 -10.53 37.43 28.87
N LYS A 130 -11.14 37.92 27.79
CA LYS A 130 -11.63 39.30 27.73
C LYS A 130 -12.71 39.56 28.79
N ASN A 131 -13.70 38.67 28.91
CA ASN A 131 -14.77 38.81 29.90
C ASN A 131 -14.23 38.77 31.33
N ASP A 132 -13.29 37.86 31.63
CA ASP A 132 -12.67 37.73 32.95
C ASP A 132 -11.81 38.96 33.28
N ALA A 133 -11.06 39.48 32.30
CA ALA A 133 -10.29 40.72 32.45
C ALA A 133 -11.19 41.93 32.69
N GLU A 134 -12.30 42.07 31.96
CA GLU A 134 -13.28 43.14 32.16
C GLU A 134 -13.95 43.04 33.54
N LEU A 135 -14.33 41.83 33.98
CA LEU A 135 -14.90 41.61 35.30
C LEU A 135 -13.90 41.98 36.39
N THR A 136 -12.66 41.51 36.28
CA THR A 136 -11.58 41.80 37.24
C THR A 136 -11.31 43.30 37.31
N ALA A 137 -11.21 43.97 36.17
CA ALA A 137 -11.02 45.42 36.12
C ALA A 137 -12.17 46.18 36.81
N ARG A 138 -13.43 45.78 36.59
CA ARG A 138 -14.58 46.39 37.27
C ARG A 138 -14.53 46.20 38.79
N LEU A 139 -14.19 44.99 39.24
CA LEU A 139 -14.07 44.69 40.67
C LEU A 139 -12.93 45.49 41.31
N GLU A 140 -11.79 45.63 40.64
CA GLU A 140 -10.65 46.39 41.14
C GLU A 140 -10.96 47.89 41.21
N VAL A 141 -11.64 48.44 40.20
CA VAL A 141 -12.12 49.84 40.23
C VAL A 141 -13.09 50.07 41.39
N GLN A 142 -14.04 49.15 41.62
CA GLN A 142 -14.97 49.26 42.74
C GLN A 142 -14.25 49.19 44.10
N ARG A 143 -13.26 48.31 44.22
CA ARG A 143 -12.42 48.18 45.42
C ARG A 143 -11.63 49.46 45.67
N ALA A 144 -10.93 49.99 44.66
CA ALA A 144 -10.17 51.23 44.75
C ALA A 144 -11.07 52.43 45.09
N GLN A 145 -12.27 52.52 44.51
CA GLN A 145 -13.24 53.57 44.87
C GLN A 145 -13.69 53.46 46.33
N LYS A 146 -13.93 52.24 46.83
CA LYS A 146 -14.32 52.03 48.24
C LYS A 146 -13.19 52.41 49.21
N GLU A 147 -11.96 52.06 48.87
CA GLU A 147 -10.76 52.40 49.65
C GLU A 147 -10.55 53.92 49.68
N LEU A 148 -10.60 54.58 48.52
CA LEU A 148 -10.51 56.05 48.42
C LEU A 148 -11.62 56.75 49.21
N ARG A 149 -12.87 56.27 49.16
CA ARG A 149 -13.97 56.83 49.96
C ARG A 149 -13.71 56.68 51.46
N THR A 150 -13.19 55.54 51.89
CA THR A 150 -12.89 55.29 53.30
C THR A 150 -11.78 56.21 53.80
N GLN A 151 -10.71 56.37 52.99
CA GLN A 151 -9.62 57.29 53.29
C GLN A 151 -10.11 58.75 53.34
N LEU A 152 -10.89 59.20 52.35
CA LEU A 152 -11.45 60.55 52.32
C LEU A 152 -12.34 60.84 53.53
N LEU A 153 -13.16 59.88 53.97
CA LEU A 153 -13.98 60.03 55.17
C LEU A 153 -13.11 60.15 56.43
N GLN A 154 -12.06 59.32 56.54
CA GLN A 154 -11.12 59.37 57.66
C GLN A 154 -10.37 60.71 57.71
N ASP A 155 -9.85 61.18 56.57
CA ASP A 155 -9.16 62.46 56.44
C ASP A 155 -10.09 63.63 56.75
N SER A 156 -11.35 63.56 56.32
CA SER A 156 -12.37 64.58 56.60
C SER A 156 -12.74 64.64 58.09
N VAL A 157 -12.87 63.48 58.75
CA VAL A 157 -13.12 63.41 60.20
C VAL A 157 -11.93 63.95 60.98
N GLU A 158 -10.71 63.66 60.55
CA GLU A 158 -9.50 64.17 61.20
C GLU A 158 -9.34 65.68 61.00
N ALA A 159 -9.57 66.20 59.79
CA ALA A 159 -9.60 67.64 59.52
C ALA A 159 -10.68 68.35 60.36
N ALA A 160 -11.89 67.79 60.45
CA ALA A 160 -12.95 68.32 61.30
C ALA A 160 -12.56 68.30 62.79
N ARG A 161 -11.91 67.23 63.27
CA ARG A 161 -11.39 67.13 64.64
C ARG A 161 -10.36 68.22 64.94
N ILE A 162 -9.43 68.47 64.01
CA ILE A 162 -8.39 69.51 64.16
C ILE A 162 -9.04 70.90 64.25
N VAL A 163 -9.96 71.23 63.33
CA VAL A 163 -10.67 72.52 63.33
C VAL A 163 -11.49 72.71 64.60
N LEU A 164 -12.29 71.70 64.97
CA LEU A 164 -13.08 71.74 66.21
C LEU A 164 -12.18 71.94 67.44
N THR A 165 -11.07 71.21 67.56
CA THR A 165 -10.18 71.32 68.73
C THR A 165 -9.47 72.68 68.81
N LYS A 166 -9.20 73.32 67.67
CA LYS A 166 -8.49 74.61 67.61
C LYS A 166 -9.39 75.82 67.83
N ASP A 167 -10.63 75.78 67.31
CA ASP A 167 -11.50 76.96 67.24
C ASP A 167 -12.63 76.94 68.30
N LEU A 168 -12.85 75.83 69.03
CA LEU A 168 -13.88 75.74 70.08
C LEU A 168 -13.57 76.68 71.27
N GLY A 169 -14.33 77.77 71.36
CA GLY A 169 -14.34 78.64 72.53
C GLY A 169 -15.34 78.19 73.60
N SER A 170 -15.33 78.85 74.76
CA SER A 170 -16.26 78.57 75.87
C SER A 170 -17.74 78.72 75.49
N SER A 171 -18.05 79.68 74.60
CA SER A 171 -19.41 79.87 74.06
C SER A 171 -19.87 78.67 73.24
N ASP A 172 -19.00 78.10 72.41
CA ASP A 172 -19.32 76.95 71.56
C ASP A 172 -19.51 75.68 72.40
N GLN A 173 -18.68 75.49 73.44
CA GLN A 173 -18.83 74.38 74.37
C GLN A 173 -20.16 74.42 75.14
N GLN A 174 -20.60 75.60 75.60
CA GLN A 174 -21.91 75.76 76.24
C GLN A 174 -23.06 75.44 75.29
N LYS A 175 -22.97 75.91 74.04
CA LYS A 175 -23.97 75.62 73.01
C LYS A 175 -24.04 74.12 72.73
N LEU A 176 -22.91 73.44 72.54
CA LEU A 176 -22.83 71.99 72.37
C LEU A 176 -23.42 71.22 73.56
N GLN A 177 -23.16 71.68 74.79
CA GLN A 177 -23.73 71.05 75.99
C GLN A 177 -25.25 71.18 76.02
N LYS A 178 -25.78 72.37 75.68
CA LYS A 178 -27.24 72.60 75.58
C LYS A 178 -27.87 71.73 74.49
N ASP A 179 -27.24 71.65 73.32
CA ASP A 179 -27.73 70.82 72.21
C ASP A 179 -27.66 69.33 72.53
N PHE A 180 -26.63 68.86 73.25
CA PHE A 180 -26.54 67.48 73.74
C PHE A 180 -27.66 67.16 74.73
N ILE A 181 -27.93 68.04 75.69
CA ILE A 181 -29.04 67.88 76.64
C ILE A 181 -30.39 67.84 75.92
N ASN A 182 -30.60 68.70 74.92
CA ASN A 182 -31.84 68.73 74.16
C ASN A 182 -32.06 67.47 73.30
N ASN A 183 -30.99 66.86 72.78
CA ASN A 183 -31.09 65.68 71.91
C ASN A 183 -31.01 64.34 72.66
N VAL A 184 -30.45 64.32 73.87
CA VAL A 184 -30.38 63.12 74.73
C VAL A 184 -31.52 63.10 75.77
N GLY A 185 -32.20 64.25 75.96
CA GLY A 185 -33.35 64.41 76.86
C GLY A 185 -34.72 64.15 76.22
N VAL A 186 -34.78 63.53 75.04
CA VAL A 186 -36.00 63.04 74.36
C VAL A 186 -35.79 61.57 73.98
#